data_AF-A0A920HJW9-F1
#
_entry.id   AF-A0A920HJW9-F1
#
_cell.length_a   1.000
_cell.length_b   1.000
_cell.length_c   1.000
_cell.angle_alpha   90.00
_cell.angle_beta   90.00
_cell.angle_gamma   90.00
#
_symmetry.space_group_name_H-M   'P 1'
#
loop_
_entity.id
_entity.type
_entity.pdbx_description
1 polymer ?
#
loop_
_entity_poly.entity_id
_entity_poly.type
_entity_poly.pdbx_seq_one_letter_code
_entity_poly.pdbx_strand_id
1 'polypeptide(L)' 'MFVEDGEFNHQKLYDVTVRVTKNLNKVIDMNYYPVKEAENSNFRHRPVGLGVQGLADAFILLRLPLLLIKQKS' A
#
# COMPACT_ATOMS: atom_id res chain seq x y z
N MET A 1 -12.58 6.43 -5.64
CA MET A 1 -11.61 6.94 -6.62
C MET A 1 -10.73 7.98 -5.92
N PHE A 2 -9.41 7.99 -6.18
CA PHE A 2 -8.46 8.95 -5.61
C PHE A 2 -8.38 10.27 -6.41
N VAL A 3 -9.17 10.38 -7.47
CA VAL A 3 -9.29 11.55 -8.31
C VAL A 3 -10.68 12.13 -8.10
N GLU A 4 -10.74 13.39 -7.70
CA GLU A 4 -11.97 14.18 -7.53
C GLU A 4 -11.78 15.45 -8.35
N ASP A 5 -12.73 15.75 -9.25
CA ASP A 5 -12.72 16.93 -10.13
C ASP A 5 -11.45 17.17 -10.97
N GLY A 6 -10.76 16.08 -11.35
CA GLY A 6 -9.54 16.14 -12.18
C GLY A 6 -8.26 16.38 -11.39
N GLU A 7 -8.33 16.55 -10.07
CA GLU A 7 -7.18 16.64 -9.18
C GLU A 7 -6.99 15.36 -8.37
N PHE A 8 -5.74 15.01 -8.10
CA PHE A 8 -5.41 13.86 -7.27
C PHE A 8 -5.53 14.23 -5.80
N ASN A 9 -6.43 13.55 -5.08
CA ASN A 9 -6.64 13.79 -3.66
C ASN A 9 -5.57 13.06 -2.83
N HIS A 10 -4.43 13.74 -2.65
CA HIS A 10 -3.29 13.26 -1.85
C HIS A 10 -3.66 13.00 -0.39
N GLN A 11 -4.59 13.77 0.19
CA GLN A 11 -5.03 13.58 1.56
C GLN A 11 -5.78 12.26 1.72
N LYS A 12 -6.68 11.95 0.79
CA LYS A 12 -7.43 10.70 0.76
C LYS A 12 -6.51 9.49 0.57
N LEU A 13 -5.47 9.63 -0.26
CA LEU A 13 -4.43 8.60 -0.37
C LEU A 13 -3.72 8.38 0.97
N TYR A 14 -3.32 9.46 1.65
CA TYR A 14 -2.67 9.37 2.96
C TYR A 14 -3.55 8.68 3.99
N ASP A 15 -4.83 9.08 4.09
CA ASP A 15 -5.78 8.52 5.06
C ASP A 15 -6.01 7.02 4.84
N VAL A 16 -6.16 6.61 3.57
CA VAL A 16 -6.28 5.19 3.20
C VAL A 16 -5.00 4.43 3.51
N THR A 17 -3.83 4.98 3.15
CA THR A 17 -2.52 4.38 3.41
C THR A 17 -2.33 4.14 4.91
N VAL A 18 -2.58 5.14 5.76
CA VAL A 18 -2.47 5.03 7.22
C VAL A 18 -3.42 3.96 7.76
N ARG A 19 -4.65 3.90 7.25
CA ARG A 19 -5.63 2.91 7.68
C ARG A 19 -5.21 1.49 7.28
N VAL A 20 -4.70 1.29 6.07
CA VAL A 20 -4.24 -0.02 5.60
C VAL A 20 -3.00 -0.46 6.36
N THR A 21 -2.04 0.44 6.61
CA THR A 21 -0.85 0.12 7.42
C THR A 21 -1.22 -0.36 8.83
N LYS A 22 -2.20 0.29 9.48
CA LYS A 22 -2.71 -0.17 10.79
C LYS A 22 -3.35 -1.55 10.71
N ASN A 23 -4.08 -1.85 9.64
CA ASN A 23 -4.68 -3.16 9.44
C ASN A 23 -3.62 -4.25 9.19
N LEU A 24 -2.61 -3.98 8.37
CA LEU A 24 -1.51 -4.91 8.11
C LEU A 24 -0.73 -5.23 9.39
N ASN A 25 -0.50 -4.23 10.25
CA ASN A 25 0.13 -4.48 11.54
C ASN A 25 -0.71 -5.41 12.43
N LYS A 26 -2.04 -5.28 12.42
CA LYS A 26 -2.94 -6.19 13.17
C LYS A 26 -2.95 -7.62 12.62
N VAL A 27 -2.70 -7.80 11.31
CA VAL A 27 -2.61 -9.14 10.71
C VAL A 27 -1.43 -9.92 11.27
N ILE A 28 -0.32 -9.27 11.64
CA ILE A 28 0.81 -9.92 12.31
C ILE A 28 0.38 -10.54 13.64
N ASP A 29 -0.46 -9.82 14.40
CA ASP A 29 -0.93 -10.28 15.71
C ASP A 29 -1.97 -11.43 15.61
N MET A 30 -2.69 -11.52 14.48
CA MET A 30 -3.73 -12.53 14.25
C MET A 30 -3.25 -13.75 13.45
N ASN A 31 -2.05 -13.68 12.86
CA ASN A 31 -1.54 -14.74 12.00
C ASN A 31 -1.13 -15.96 12.84
N TYR A 32 -1.51 -17.15 12.38
CA TYR A 32 -1.04 -18.40 12.96
C TYR A 32 0.33 -18.77 12.38
N TYR A 33 1.34 -18.87 13.25
CA TYR A 33 2.69 -19.27 12.86
C TYR A 33 2.94 -20.73 13.26
N PRO A 34 3.21 -21.64 12.30
CA PRO A 34 3.44 -23.05 12.60
C PRO A 34 4.79 -23.32 13.29
N VAL A 35 5.72 -22.34 13.28
CA VAL A 35 7.04 -22.43 13.92
C VAL A 35 7.29 -21.18 14.78
N LYS A 36 7.81 -21.40 16.00
CA LYS A 36 8.03 -20.33 17.01
C LYS A 36 9.12 -19.33 16.58
N GLU A 37 10.05 -19.77 15.75
CA GLU A 37 11.12 -18.94 15.19
C GLU A 37 10.55 -17.89 14.23
N ALA A 38 9.58 -18.27 13.39
CA ALA A 38 8.91 -17.36 12.45
C ALA A 38 8.01 -16.36 13.19
N GLU A 39 7.32 -16.82 14.24
CA GLU A 39 6.56 -15.95 15.14
C GLU A 39 7.47 -14.90 15.78
N ASN A 40 8.53 -15.33 16.46
CA ASN A 40 9.48 -14.45 17.14
C ASN A 40 10.19 -13.47 16.20
N SER A 41 10.42 -13.84 14.94
CA SER A 41 10.99 -12.94 13.93
C SER A 41 9.97 -11.88 13.50
N ASN A 42 8.73 -12.30 13.20
CA ASN A 42 7.66 -11.39 12.76
C ASN A 42 7.21 -10.42 13.86
N PHE A 43 7.15 -10.86 15.12
CA PHE A 43 6.82 -9.96 16.24
C PHE A 43 7.94 -8.95 16.55
N ARG A 44 9.22 -9.32 16.33
CA ARG A 44 10.37 -8.44 16.56
C ARG A 44 10.54 -7.39 15.46
N HIS A 45 10.40 -7.79 14.20
CA HIS A 45 10.68 -6.91 13.06
C HIS A 45 9.43 -6.28 12.44
N ARG A 46 8.24 -6.81 12.75
CA ARG A 46 6.94 -6.41 12.19
C ARG A 46 6.99 -6.01 10.70
N PRO A 47 7.58 -6.86 9.83
CA PRO A 47 7.68 -6.51 8.42
C PRO A 47 6.29 -6.51 7.79
N VAL A 48 5.88 -5.38 7.20
CA VAL A 48 4.63 -5.24 6.45
C VAL A 48 4.94 -4.76 5.03
N GLY A 49 4.36 -5.43 4.04
CA GLY A 49 4.44 -5.03 2.63
C GLY A 49 3.17 -4.27 2.23
N LEU A 50 3.29 -2.98 1.94
CA LEU A 50 2.20 -2.19 1.38
C LEU A 50 2.47 -1.97 -0.12
N GLY A 51 1.69 -2.63 -0.97
CA GLY A 51 1.70 -2.42 -2.41
C GLY A 51 0.62 -1.44 -2.85
N VAL A 52 0.86 -0.76 -3.98
CA VAL A 52 -0.18 -0.01 -4.70
C VAL A 52 -0.65 -0.83 -5.90
N GLN A 53 -1.96 -0.98 -6.06
CA GLN A 53 -2.58 -1.62 -7.21
C GLN A 53 -3.41 -0.57 -7.97
N GLY A 54 -3.47 -0.67 -9.30
CA GLY A 54 -4.24 0.28 -10.13
C GLY A 54 -3.55 1.62 -10.35
N LEU A 55 -2.22 1.68 -10.20
CA LEU A 55 -1.42 2.87 -10.52
C LEU A 55 -1.63 3.30 -11.98
N ALA A 56 -1.74 2.33 -12.90
CA ALA A 56 -2.04 2.58 -14.31
C ALA A 56 -3.42 3.22 -14.51
N ASP A 57 -4.45 2.71 -13.84
CA ASP A 57 -5.81 3.25 -13.93
C ASP A 57 -5.89 4.66 -13.34
N ALA A 58 -5.16 4.94 -12.26
CA ALA A 58 -5.07 6.28 -11.68
C ALA A 58 -4.43 7.29 -12.64
N PHE A 59 -3.39 6.90 -13.39
CA PHE A 59 -2.76 7.78 -14.38
C PHE A 59 -3.65 8.05 -15.59
N ILE A 60 -4.40 7.05 -16.06
CA ILE A 60 -5.40 7.22 -17.13
C ILE A 60 -6.48 8.22 -16.70
N LEU A 61 -6.94 8.14 -15.45
CA LEU A 61 -7.95 9.05 -14.88
C LEU A 61 -7.43 10.49 -14.69
N LEU A 62 -6.14 10.65 -14.38
CA LEU A 62 -5.47 11.95 -14.27
C LEU A 62 -5.03 12.53 -15.62
N ARG A 63 -5.30 11.84 -16.75
CA ARG A 63 -4.77 12.15 -18.09
C ARG A 63 -3.24 12.31 -18.11
N LEU A 64 -2.56 11.64 -17.18
CA LEU A 64 -1.10 11.61 -17.13
C LEU A 64 -0.62 10.43 -17.98
N PRO A 65 0.28 10.64 -18.95
CA PRO A 65 0.77 9.55 -19.78
C PRO A 65 1.56 8.55 -18.93
N LEU A 66 1.07 7.31 -18.92
CA LEU A 66 1.72 6.12 -18.33
C LEU A 66 3.18 5.89 -18.77
N LEU A 67 3.61 6.55 -19.85
CA LEU A 67 4.95 6.45 -20.43
C LEU A 67 6.07 6.98 -19.52
N LEU A 68 5.78 7.86 -18.55
CA LEU A 68 6.80 8.47 -17.68
C LEU A 68 7.42 7.51 -16.65
N ILE A 69 6.81 6.34 -16.42
CA ILE A 69 7.23 5.42 -15.35
C ILE A 69 8.22 4.34 -15.84
N LYS A 70 8.47 4.23 -17.15
CA LYS A 70 9.45 3.29 -17.69
C LYS A 70 10.93 3.67 -17.44
N GLN A 71 11.22 4.78 -16.75
CA GLN A 71 12.58 5.33 -16.61
C GLN A 71 13.19 5.24 -15.20
N LYS A 72 12.68 4.38 -14.30
CA LYS A 72 13.41 4.02 -13.09
C LYS A 72 13.38 2.50 -12.89
N SER A 73 14.23 1.81 -13.65
CA SER A 73 14.72 0.47 -13.36
C SER A 73 16.19 0.55 -12.96
#